data_AF-U5YPG8-F1
#
_entry.id   AF-U5YPG8-F1
#
_cell.length_a   1.000
_cell.length_b   1.000
_cell.length_c   1.000
_cell.angle_alpha   90.00
_cell.angle_beta   90.00
_cell.angle_gamma   90.00
#
_symmetry.space_group_name_H-M   'P 1'
#
loop_
_entity.id
_entity.type
_entity.pdbx_description
1 polymer ?
#
loop_
_entity_poly.entity_id
_entity_poly.type
_entity_poly.pdbx_seq_one_letter_code
_entity_poly.pdbx_strand_id
1 'polypeptide(L)'
;AGVCVEDKLFPKTNSFIRGSSQPLADMHEFAGKIRAMKEAQRDEDFVVVARVEALIAGHGMAAALERGECYRNAGADAVLIHSSKKNAAEILEFKKEWGDRLPLVIVPTKYYTTPTEAFREAGFKIVIWANHMMRA
;
A
#
# COMPACT_ATOMS: atom_id res chain seq x y z
N ALA A 1 1.14 -13.50 -11.16
CA ALA A 1 0.29 -13.55 -9.94
C ALA A 1 1.17 -13.23 -8.73
N GLY A 2 0.63 -13.00 -7.53
CA GLY A 2 1.48 -12.56 -6.42
C GLY A 2 0.81 -12.50 -5.06
N VAL A 3 1.54 -11.98 -4.09
CA VAL A 3 1.07 -11.73 -2.72
C VAL A 3 1.19 -10.26 -2.36
N CYS A 4 0.26 -9.80 -1.53
CA CYS A 4 0.33 -8.47 -0.93
C CYS A 4 0.44 -8.63 0.59
N VAL A 5 1.52 -8.10 1.16
CA VAL A 5 1.83 -8.13 2.60
C VAL A 5 1.80 -6.72 3.16
N GLU A 6 1.35 -6.53 4.39
CA GLU A 6 1.23 -5.21 5.03
C GLU A 6 2.14 -5.06 6.25
N ASP A 7 2.60 -3.84 6.50
CA ASP A 7 3.59 -3.49 7.52
C ASP A 7 3.02 -3.28 8.94
N LYS A 8 1.95 -4.01 9.29
CA LYS A 8 1.39 -4.00 10.65
C LYS A 8 2.11 -5.00 11.56
N LEU A 9 2.03 -4.73 12.86
CA LEU A 9 2.34 -5.75 13.87
C LEU A 9 1.38 -6.94 13.75
N PHE A 10 1.92 -8.13 14.01
CA PHE A 10 1.13 -9.36 14.09
C PHE A 10 0.72 -9.65 15.55
N PRO A 11 -0.52 -10.10 15.83
CA PRO A 11 -1.59 -10.46 14.90
C PRO A 11 -2.22 -9.27 14.17
N LYS A 12 -2.70 -9.51 12.93
CA LYS A 12 -3.24 -8.47 12.04
C LYS A 12 -4.43 -7.74 12.65
N THR A 13 -4.31 -6.42 12.79
CA THR A 13 -5.40 -5.52 13.18
C THR A 13 -6.06 -4.89 11.95
N ASN A 14 -7.40 -4.89 11.88
CA ASN A 14 -8.14 -4.32 10.75
C ASN A 14 -7.90 -2.80 10.60
N SER A 15 -7.75 -2.32 9.37
CA SER A 15 -7.47 -0.91 9.01
C SER A 15 -8.58 0.10 9.41
N PHE A 16 -9.74 -0.37 9.87
CA PHE A 16 -10.86 0.49 10.26
C PHE A 16 -11.13 0.55 11.77
N ILE A 17 -10.28 -0.05 12.61
CA ILE A 17 -10.42 0.08 14.07
C ILE A 17 -10.10 1.52 14.50
N ARG A 18 -11.07 2.18 15.15
CA ARG A 18 -10.93 3.54 15.69
C ARG A 18 -10.08 3.50 16.97
N GLY A 19 -8.94 4.19 16.96
CA GLY A 19 -8.02 4.32 18.09
C GLY A 19 -6.79 5.14 17.68
N SER A 20 -6.07 5.71 18.65
CA SER A 20 -4.81 6.45 18.47
C SER A 20 -3.80 5.68 17.61
N SER A 21 -2.84 6.40 17.01
CA SER A 21 -1.79 5.91 16.11
C SER A 21 -1.45 4.43 16.33
N GLN A 22 -1.86 3.57 15.39
CA GLN A 22 -1.61 2.14 15.53
C GLN A 22 -0.11 1.90 15.36
N PRO A 23 0.54 1.14 16.26
CA PRO A 23 1.94 0.79 16.07
C PRO A 23 2.07 -0.08 14.81
N LEU A 24 2.95 0.36 13.92
CA LEU A 24 3.35 -0.40 12.75
C LEU A 24 4.57 -1.25 13.10
N ALA A 25 4.83 -2.29 12.30
CA ALA A 25 6.07 -3.03 12.40
C ALA A 25 7.26 -2.08 12.16
N ASP A 26 8.40 -2.45 12.75
CA ASP A 26 9.66 -1.80 12.41
C ASP A 26 9.87 -1.89 10.89
N MET A 27 10.28 -0.77 10.31
CA MET A 27 10.38 -0.65 8.87
C MET A 27 11.46 -1.58 8.31
N HIS A 28 12.56 -1.78 9.03
CA HIS A 28 13.64 -2.67 8.63
C HIS A 28 13.31 -4.14 8.87
N GLU A 29 12.55 -4.46 9.91
CA GLU A 29 11.97 -5.80 10.09
C GLU A 29 11.09 -6.18 8.90
N PHE A 30 10.18 -5.28 8.49
CA PHE A 30 9.30 -5.55 7.34
C PHE A 30 10.06 -5.62 6.02
N ALA A 31 11.07 -4.77 5.82
CA ALA A 31 11.99 -4.89 4.68
C ALA A 31 12.73 -6.23 4.67
N GLY A 32 13.13 -6.76 5.83
CA GLY A 32 13.70 -8.11 5.96
C GLY A 32 12.75 -9.20 5.47
N LYS A 33 11.46 -9.10 5.79
CA LYS A 33 10.44 -10.03 5.28
C LYS A 33 10.31 -9.96 3.76
N ILE A 34 10.32 -8.76 3.17
CA ILE A 34 10.27 -8.59 1.71
C ILE A 34 11.48 -9.25 1.05
N ARG A 35 12.70 -9.01 1.56
CA ARG A 35 13.91 -9.66 1.03
C ARG A 35 13.81 -11.17 1.09
N ALA A 36 13.41 -11.72 2.24
CA ALA A 36 13.22 -13.16 2.40
C ALA A 36 12.16 -13.73 1.43
N MET A 37 11.07 -12.99 1.18
CA MET A 37 10.07 -13.37 0.19
C MET A 37 10.64 -13.39 -1.22
N LYS A 38 11.42 -12.38 -1.61
CA LYS A 38 12.08 -12.31 -2.93
C LYS A 38 13.13 -13.41 -3.11
N GLU A 39 13.94 -13.68 -2.08
CA GLU A 39 14.94 -14.75 -2.10
C GLU A 39 14.33 -16.15 -2.18
N ALA A 40 13.14 -16.35 -1.61
CA ALA A 40 12.43 -17.63 -1.65
C ALA A 40 11.65 -17.88 -2.96
N GLN A 41 11.61 -16.91 -3.89
CA GLN A 41 10.87 -17.06 -5.14
C GLN A 41 11.48 -18.16 -6.02
N ARG A 42 10.62 -18.97 -6.63
CA ARG A 42 11.00 -19.97 -7.64
C ARG A 42 10.65 -19.54 -9.07
N ASP A 43 9.80 -18.53 -9.18
CA ASP A 43 9.28 -17.97 -10.42
C ASP A 43 9.57 -16.47 -10.39
N GLU A 44 10.32 -15.97 -11.37
CA GLU A 44 10.73 -14.57 -11.48
C GLU A 44 9.54 -13.64 -11.77
N ASP A 45 8.44 -14.17 -12.32
CA ASP A 45 7.21 -13.43 -12.58
C ASP A 45 6.31 -13.31 -11.33
N PHE A 46 6.72 -13.89 -10.20
CA PHE A 46 5.96 -13.81 -8.96
C PHE A 46 6.12 -12.44 -8.27
N VAL A 47 5.01 -11.73 -8.11
CA VAL A 47 4.96 -10.35 -7.61
C VAL A 47 4.79 -10.30 -6.09
N VAL A 48 5.63 -9.52 -5.40
CA VAL A 48 5.49 -9.15 -3.99
C VAL A 48 5.11 -7.68 -3.90
N VAL A 49 3.88 -7.42 -3.43
CA VAL A 49 3.36 -6.07 -3.22
C VAL A 49 3.49 -5.68 -1.75
N ALA A 50 4.20 -4.61 -1.47
CA ALA A 50 4.32 -4.05 -0.12
C ALA A 50 3.18 -3.06 0.14
N ARG A 51 2.29 -3.39 1.07
CA ARG A 51 1.20 -2.53 1.51
C ARG A 51 1.64 -1.66 2.68
N VAL A 52 1.64 -0.35 2.46
CA VAL A 52 2.03 0.67 3.44
C VAL A 52 0.78 1.16 4.18
N GLU A 53 0.72 0.92 5.49
CA GLU A 53 -0.39 1.32 6.35
C GLU A 53 -0.12 2.63 7.13
N ALA A 54 0.95 3.36 6.82
CA ALA A 54 1.32 4.62 7.49
C ALA A 54 0.19 5.66 7.54
N LEU A 55 -0.51 5.89 6.42
CA LEU A 55 -1.64 6.82 6.36
C LEU A 55 -2.85 6.31 7.14
N ILE A 56 -3.13 5.00 7.08
CA ILE A 56 -4.19 4.34 7.85
C ILE A 56 -3.93 4.49 9.36
N ALA A 57 -2.69 4.29 9.78
CA ALA A 57 -2.27 4.36 11.17
C ALA A 57 -1.99 5.80 11.64
N GLY A 58 -2.14 6.82 10.78
CA GLY A 58 -2.03 8.22 11.16
C GLY A 58 -0.61 8.76 11.32
N HIS A 59 0.40 8.09 10.73
CA HIS A 59 1.81 8.53 10.76
C HIS A 59 2.13 9.61 9.70
N GLY A 60 1.20 9.87 8.77
CA GLY A 60 1.32 10.95 7.78
C GLY A 60 2.11 10.59 6.52
N MET A 61 2.21 11.56 5.60
CA MET A 61 2.77 11.38 4.24
C MET A 61 4.26 11.05 4.24
N ALA A 62 5.06 11.77 5.03
CA ALA A 62 6.51 11.55 5.09
C ALA A 62 6.84 10.11 5.52
N ALA A 63 6.18 9.61 6.57
CA ALA A 63 6.35 8.24 7.03
C ALA A 63 5.89 7.21 5.99
N ALA A 64 4.83 7.51 5.22
CA ALA A 64 4.38 6.64 4.15
C ALA A 64 5.41 6.53 3.02
N LEU A 65 6.00 7.66 2.61
CA LEU A 65 7.03 7.71 1.56
C LEU A 65 8.31 7.00 2.02
N GLU A 66 8.75 7.24 3.25
CA GLU A 66 9.93 6.60 3.83
C GLU A 66 9.79 5.07 3.84
N ARG A 67 8.62 4.57 4.29
CA ARG A 67 8.29 3.14 4.27
C ARG A 67 8.23 2.59 2.85
N GLY A 68 7.57 3.29 1.94
CA GLY A 68 7.55 2.92 0.52
C GLY A 68 8.95 2.77 -0.07
N GLU A 69 9.85 3.72 0.19
CA GLU A 69 11.24 3.66 -0.27
C GLU A 69 12.01 2.50 0.34
N CYS A 70 11.86 2.27 1.65
CA CYS A 70 12.50 1.15 2.31
C CYS A 70 12.07 -0.19 1.68
N TYR A 71 10.78 -0.33 1.39
CA TYR A 71 10.21 -1.56 0.83
C TYR A 71 10.57 -1.75 -0.65
N ARG A 72 10.66 -0.67 -1.42
CA ARG A 72 11.21 -0.69 -2.77
C ARG A 72 12.66 -1.17 -2.76
N ASN A 73 13.50 -0.59 -1.90
CA ASN A 73 14.92 -0.98 -1.76
C ASN A 73 15.09 -2.41 -1.22
N ALA A 74 14.06 -2.98 -0.58
CA ALA A 74 14.02 -4.36 -0.15
C ALA A 74 13.64 -5.35 -1.27
N GLY A 75 13.22 -4.85 -2.45
CA GLY A 75 12.87 -5.67 -3.61
C GLY A 75 11.37 -5.86 -3.84
N ALA A 76 10.50 -5.05 -3.22
CA ALA A 76 9.08 -5.07 -3.56
C ALA A 76 8.87 -4.71 -5.05
N ASP A 77 7.94 -5.39 -5.70
CA ASP A 77 7.65 -5.19 -7.14
C ASP A 77 6.60 -4.08 -7.36
N ALA A 78 5.79 -3.81 -6.33
CA ALA A 78 4.84 -2.70 -6.31
C ALA A 78 4.57 -2.25 -4.87
N VAL A 79 4.07 -1.02 -4.71
CA VAL A 79 3.61 -0.49 -3.43
C VAL A 79 2.09 -0.32 -3.46
N LEU A 80 1.40 -0.88 -2.47
CA LEU A 80 -0.01 -0.57 -2.22
C LEU A 80 -0.09 0.52 -1.16
N ILE A 81 -0.49 1.73 -1.58
CA ILE A 81 -0.76 2.82 -0.66
C ILE A 81 -2.26 2.87 -0.34
N HIS A 82 -2.60 2.94 0.95
CA HIS A 82 -3.99 2.93 1.39
C HIS A 82 -4.32 4.12 2.29
N SER A 83 -5.55 4.62 2.15
CA SER A 83 -6.10 5.71 2.95
C SER A 83 -7.51 5.37 3.42
N SER A 84 -7.86 5.84 4.62
CA SER A 84 -9.18 5.69 5.22
C SER A 84 -10.08 6.90 4.97
N LYS A 85 -9.57 7.95 4.29
CA LYS A 85 -10.31 9.17 3.95
C LYS A 85 -11.38 8.89 2.89
N LYS A 86 -12.41 9.74 2.86
CA LYS A 86 -13.51 9.67 1.88
C LYS A 86 -13.15 10.26 0.50
N ASN A 87 -12.01 10.92 0.37
CA ASN A 87 -11.51 11.48 -0.87
C ASN A 87 -10.13 10.90 -1.20
N ALA A 88 -9.69 11.06 -2.44
CA ALA A 88 -8.43 10.54 -2.93
C ALA A 88 -7.21 11.47 -2.71
N ALA A 89 -7.34 12.56 -1.94
CA ALA A 89 -6.30 13.59 -1.86
C ALA A 89 -4.95 13.02 -1.40
N GLU A 90 -4.93 12.24 -0.31
CA GLU A 90 -3.70 11.61 0.19
C GLU A 90 -3.09 10.63 -0.84
N ILE A 91 -3.92 9.94 -1.61
CA ILE A 91 -3.45 8.96 -2.60
C ILE A 91 -2.81 9.67 -3.80
N LEU A 92 -3.42 10.77 -4.26
CA LEU A 92 -2.90 11.60 -5.35
C LEU A 92 -1.62 12.34 -4.92
N GLU A 93 -1.57 12.83 -3.69
CA GLU A 93 -0.38 13.44 -3.11
C GLU A 93 0.76 12.42 -3.01
N PHE A 94 0.49 11.22 -2.49
CA PHE A 94 1.50 10.15 -2.45
C PHE A 94 2.01 9.83 -3.85
N LYS A 95 1.15 9.71 -4.86
CA LYS A 95 1.58 9.43 -6.25
C LYS A 95 2.48 10.54 -6.81
N LYS A 96 2.16 11.81 -6.54
CA LYS A 96 2.98 12.95 -6.97
C LYS A 96 4.39 12.88 -6.37
N GLU A 97 4.49 12.68 -5.05
CA GLU A 97 5.77 12.62 -4.33
C GLU A 97 6.57 11.32 -4.63
N TRP A 98 5.85 10.22 -4.87
CA TRP A 98 6.43 8.93 -5.24
C TRP A 98 7.01 8.94 -6.66
N GLY A 99 6.37 9.66 -7.58
CA GLY A 99 6.70 9.62 -9.01
C GLY A 99 6.50 8.22 -9.59
N ASP A 100 7.46 7.73 -10.36
CA ASP A 100 7.40 6.45 -11.09
C ASP A 100 8.43 5.42 -10.60
N ARG A 101 8.80 5.49 -9.31
CA ARG A 101 9.83 4.60 -8.73
C ARG A 101 9.42 3.13 -8.69
N LEU A 102 8.14 2.85 -8.48
CA LEU A 102 7.47 1.55 -8.67
C LEU A 102 5.99 1.76 -9.00
N PRO A 103 5.32 0.78 -9.63
CA PRO A 103 3.87 0.77 -9.77
C PRO A 103 3.15 0.92 -8.43
N LEU A 104 2.10 1.76 -8.41
CA LEU A 104 1.23 1.91 -7.26
C LEU A 104 -0.09 1.16 -7.44
N VAL A 105 -0.48 0.45 -6.40
CA VAL A 105 -1.77 -0.23 -6.24
C VAL A 105 -2.63 0.58 -5.28
N ILE A 106 -3.91 0.79 -5.62
CA ILE A 106 -4.86 1.51 -4.75
C ILE A 106 -6.15 0.72 -4.51
N VAL A 107 -6.81 1.01 -3.40
CA VAL A 107 -8.07 0.36 -2.98
C VAL A 107 -9.13 1.45 -2.70
N PRO A 108 -9.89 1.91 -3.72
CA PRO A 108 -10.81 3.05 -3.59
C PRO A 108 -12.14 2.72 -2.90
N THR A 109 -12.15 1.83 -1.90
CA THR A 109 -13.39 1.46 -1.20
C THR A 109 -13.99 2.61 -0.38
N LYS A 110 -13.16 3.49 0.19
CA LYS A 110 -13.62 4.65 0.98
C LYS A 110 -13.80 5.92 0.15
N TYR A 111 -13.05 6.05 -0.94
CA TYR A 111 -13.05 7.20 -1.84
C TYR A 111 -13.58 6.82 -3.24
N TYR A 112 -14.62 5.97 -3.25
CA TYR A 112 -15.23 5.41 -4.47
C TYR A 112 -15.90 6.45 -5.36
N THR A 113 -16.16 7.66 -4.84
CA THR A 113 -16.76 8.76 -5.60
C THR A 113 -15.75 9.46 -6.51
N THR A 114 -14.45 9.21 -6.34
CA THR A 114 -13.43 9.75 -7.26
C THR A 114 -13.53 9.05 -8.61
N PRO A 115 -13.71 9.78 -9.73
CA PRO A 115 -13.75 9.20 -11.06
C PRO A 115 -12.47 8.41 -11.39
N THR A 116 -12.61 7.29 -12.07
CA THR A 116 -11.46 6.45 -12.43
C THR A 116 -10.47 7.14 -13.36
N GLU A 117 -10.95 8.10 -14.15
CA GLU A 117 -10.21 8.97 -15.05
C GLU A 117 -9.13 9.74 -14.29
N ALA A 118 -9.44 10.25 -13.09
CA ALA A 118 -8.47 10.95 -12.25
C ALA A 118 -7.28 10.05 -11.88
N PHE A 119 -7.51 8.74 -11.65
CA PHE A 119 -6.42 7.80 -11.38
C PHE A 119 -5.62 7.46 -12.64
N ARG A 120 -6.27 7.39 -13.81
CA ARG A 120 -5.57 7.15 -15.08
C ARG A 120 -4.69 8.34 -15.45
N GLU A 121 -5.20 9.56 -15.32
CA GLU A 121 -4.48 10.81 -15.56
C GLU A 121 -3.28 10.96 -14.61
N ALA A 122 -3.45 10.57 -13.34
CA ALA A 122 -2.35 10.54 -12.37
C ALA A 122 -1.36 9.37 -12.59
N GLY A 123 -1.60 8.49 -13.56
CA GLY A 123 -0.67 7.42 -13.93
C GLY A 123 -0.75 6.13 -13.10
N PHE A 124 -1.82 5.92 -12.33
CA PHE A 124 -2.02 4.64 -11.63
C PHE A 124 -2.30 3.51 -12.63
N LYS A 125 -1.78 2.32 -12.32
CA LYS A 125 -1.89 1.14 -13.20
C LYS A 125 -2.78 0.04 -12.63
N ILE A 126 -2.96 -0.02 -11.30
CA ILE A 126 -3.69 -1.10 -10.65
C ILE A 126 -4.67 -0.53 -9.61
N VAL A 127 -5.94 -0.93 -9.74
CA VAL A 127 -7.04 -0.58 -8.82
C VAL A 127 -7.71 -1.86 -8.34
N ILE A 128 -7.94 -1.99 -7.03
CA ILE A 128 -8.58 -3.16 -6.42
C ILE A 128 -9.96 -2.79 -5.89
N TRP A 129 -11.00 -3.44 -6.43
CA TRP A 129 -12.39 -3.36 -5.95
C TRP A 129 -12.69 -4.38 -4.85
N ALA A 130 -12.07 -4.17 -3.67
CA ALA A 130 -11.80 -5.22 -2.69
C ALA A 130 -12.95 -6.14 -2.21
N ASN A 131 -14.18 -5.64 -2.03
CA ASN A 131 -15.21 -6.41 -1.29
C ASN A 131 -16.65 -6.26 -1.81
N HIS A 132 -16.83 -5.75 -3.03
CA HIS A 132 -18.15 -5.43 -3.57
C HIS A 132 -19.01 -6.68 -3.78
N MET A 133 -18.43 -7.76 -4.30
CA MET A 133 -19.14 -9.02 -4.54
C MET A 133 -19.64 -9.69 -3.25
N MET A 134 -18.91 -9.56 -2.14
CA MET A 134 -19.34 -10.09 -0.83
C MET A 134 -20.44 -9.24 -0.17
N ARG A 135 -20.64 -8.00 -0.62
CA ARG A 135 -21.63 -7.05 -0.07
C ARG A 135 -22.93 -7.02 -0.89
N ALA A 136 -22.94 -7.67 -2.05
CA ALA A 136 -24.05 -7.70 -2.99
C ALA A 136 -25.17 -8.65 -2.53
#